data_AF-A0A097EJ60-F1
#
_entry.id   AF-A0A097EJ60-F1
#
_cell.length_a   1.000
_cell.length_b   1.000
_cell.length_c   1.000
_cell.angle_alpha   90.00
_cell.angle_beta   90.00
_cell.angle_gamma   90.00
#
_symmetry.space_group_name_H-M   'P 1'
#
loop_
_entity.id
_entity.type
_entity.pdbx_description
1 polymer ?
#
loop_
_entity_poly.entity_id
_entity_poly.type
_entity_poly.pdbx_seq_one_letter_code
_entity_poly.pdbx_strand_id
1 'polypeptide(L)'
;MFNVTSFDGRFVIGVEPWAFETKWSGAGRGSAYLYNDPAGIEGIAVAEGIDRISQVTPGVVAAADFTSRVQTLGVGQVALLRNSAGFYAAVEPLEVGYSATPSLNVMHLRFAIQTDGSTDFSSFASISDTRQGRTAELLAAVADAERALRAVPTGNDDGDTDGGVAGIGHNQPPLEFAISEADRAEALTALAVVQQEAVSTTPSTSKLRSAGQTIARLAGKVAKWIGGKADAAADEFAKTVGKAAAAAFVGVPTWLILEGKIMALLTALAKFIG
;
A
#
# COMPACT_ATOMS: atom_id res chain seq x y z
N MET A 1 -27.29 2.02 -8.02
CA MET A 1 -27.90 3.31 -7.63
C MET A 1 -29.33 3.04 -7.19
N PHE A 2 -29.69 3.40 -5.96
CA PHE A 2 -31.07 3.28 -5.49
C PHE A 2 -31.44 4.42 -4.54
N ASN A 3 -32.73 4.70 -4.42
CA ASN A 3 -33.25 5.72 -3.52
C ASN A 3 -33.49 5.10 -2.13
N VAL A 4 -32.78 5.58 -1.10
CA VAL A 4 -32.83 5.00 0.26
C VAL A 4 -34.16 5.24 1.00
N THR A 5 -35.05 6.06 0.43
CA THR A 5 -36.41 6.31 0.95
C THR A 5 -37.50 5.53 0.20
N SER A 6 -37.17 4.90 -0.92
CA SER A 6 -38.07 4.00 -1.65
C SER A 6 -38.08 2.62 -1.03
N PHE A 7 -39.22 1.91 -1.11
CA PHE A 7 -39.37 0.52 -0.65
C PHE A 7 -38.93 0.27 0.81
N ASP A 8 -39.20 1.20 1.73
CA ASP A 8 -38.75 1.12 3.14
C ASP A 8 -37.22 0.99 3.28
N GLY A 9 -36.48 1.52 2.30
CA GLY A 9 -35.02 1.43 2.23
C GLY A 9 -34.50 0.02 1.94
N ARG A 10 -35.36 -0.90 1.49
CA ARG A 10 -35.03 -2.31 1.29
C ARG A 10 -34.59 -2.59 -0.15
N PHE A 11 -33.49 -3.31 -0.29
CA PHE A 11 -32.91 -3.69 -1.58
C PHE A 11 -32.29 -5.07 -1.51
N VAL A 12 -32.64 -5.92 -2.48
CA VAL A 12 -32.04 -7.25 -2.61
C VAL A 12 -30.81 -7.15 -3.51
N ILE A 13 -29.68 -7.66 -3.02
CA ILE A 13 -28.48 -7.93 -3.83
C ILE A 13 -28.27 -9.43 -3.94
N GLY A 14 -27.75 -9.86 -5.09
CA GLY A 14 -27.55 -11.29 -5.38
C GLY A 14 -28.82 -12.02 -5.79
N VAL A 15 -28.72 -13.35 -5.78
CA VAL A 15 -29.80 -14.30 -6.08
C VAL A 15 -29.69 -15.47 -5.11
N GLU A 16 -30.80 -16.12 -4.79
CA GLU A 16 -30.80 -17.31 -3.93
C GLU A 16 -29.82 -18.38 -4.44
N PRO A 17 -29.04 -19.03 -3.55
CA PRO A 17 -29.06 -18.95 -2.08
C PRO A 17 -28.21 -17.81 -1.49
N TRP A 18 -27.59 -17.00 -2.34
CA TRP A 18 -26.65 -15.93 -1.98
C TRP A 18 -27.33 -14.55 -1.96
N ALA A 19 -28.65 -14.50 -1.78
CA ALA A 19 -29.40 -13.26 -1.72
C ALA A 19 -29.22 -12.58 -0.36
N PHE A 20 -29.19 -11.25 -0.38
CA PHE A 20 -29.19 -10.41 0.82
C PHE A 20 -30.26 -9.33 0.63
N GLU A 21 -31.33 -9.39 1.43
CA GLU A 21 -32.25 -8.26 1.58
C GLU A 21 -31.62 -7.26 2.53
N THR A 22 -31.04 -6.20 1.97
CA THR A 22 -30.46 -5.10 2.75
C THR A 22 -31.53 -4.09 3.11
N LYS A 23 -31.35 -3.37 4.22
CA LYS A 23 -32.21 -2.25 4.61
C LYS A 23 -31.37 -1.06 5.06
N TRP A 24 -31.71 0.11 4.54
CA TRP A 24 -30.94 1.33 4.69
C TRP A 24 -31.81 2.51 5.11
N SER A 25 -31.23 3.46 5.83
CA SER A 25 -31.84 4.78 6.04
C SER A 25 -30.76 5.86 6.09
N GLY A 26 -31.14 7.14 5.93
CA GLY A 26 -30.19 8.25 6.01
C GLY A 26 -29.68 8.48 7.43
N ALA A 27 -28.38 8.66 7.60
CA ALA A 27 -27.74 8.98 8.88
C ALA A 27 -27.11 10.40 8.92
N GLY A 28 -27.45 11.24 7.95
CA GLY A 28 -26.87 12.57 7.74
C GLY A 28 -26.13 12.65 6.41
N ARG A 29 -25.36 13.74 6.23
CA ARG A 29 -24.62 13.96 4.97
C ARG A 29 -23.45 12.97 4.89
N GLY A 30 -23.43 12.15 3.84
CA GLY A 30 -22.33 11.21 3.58
C GLY A 30 -22.37 9.94 4.44
N SER A 31 -23.49 9.66 5.12
CA SER A 31 -23.64 8.47 5.96
C SER A 31 -25.04 7.86 5.88
N ALA A 32 -25.12 6.55 6.07
CA ALA A 32 -26.36 5.79 6.10
C ALA A 32 -26.35 4.78 7.26
N TYR A 33 -27.53 4.47 7.81
CA TYR A 33 -27.72 3.34 8.71
C TYR A 33 -27.99 2.08 7.89
N LEU A 34 -27.29 0.99 8.22
CA LEU A 34 -27.55 -0.37 7.76
C LEU A 34 -28.20 -1.16 8.89
N TYR A 35 -29.28 -1.90 8.59
CA TYR A 35 -30.05 -2.66 9.58
C TYR A 35 -29.91 -4.17 9.37
N ASN A 36 -29.92 -4.92 10.47
CA ASN A 36 -29.91 -6.40 10.46
C ASN A 36 -31.30 -7.04 10.55
N ASP A 37 -32.38 -6.24 10.61
CA ASP A 37 -33.75 -6.72 10.79
C ASP A 37 -34.50 -7.22 9.52
N PRO A 38 -33.92 -7.26 8.30
CA PRO A 38 -34.50 -8.03 7.20
C PRO A 38 -34.44 -9.55 7.43
N ALA A 39 -35.47 -10.29 7.01
CA ALA A 39 -35.63 -11.72 7.31
C ALA A 39 -34.52 -12.64 6.74
N GLY A 40 -33.77 -12.16 5.75
CA GLY A 40 -32.64 -12.88 5.15
C GLY A 40 -31.27 -12.59 5.78
N ILE A 41 -31.18 -11.68 6.77
CA ILE A 41 -29.92 -11.26 7.38
C ILE A 41 -29.77 -11.91 8.75
N GLU A 42 -28.66 -12.62 8.96
CA GLU A 42 -28.27 -13.16 10.27
C GLU A 42 -27.52 -12.11 11.09
N GLY A 43 -26.67 -11.30 10.44
CA GLY A 43 -25.90 -10.26 11.13
C GLY A 43 -25.24 -9.27 10.18
N ILE A 44 -24.88 -8.12 10.74
CA ILE A 44 -24.13 -7.07 10.06
C ILE A 44 -22.97 -6.61 10.94
N ALA A 45 -21.86 -6.23 10.32
CA ALA A 45 -20.70 -5.70 11.03
C ALA A 45 -20.00 -4.62 10.19
N VAL A 46 -19.27 -3.71 10.84
CA VAL A 46 -18.31 -2.83 10.16
C VAL A 46 -16.98 -3.56 10.06
N ALA A 47 -16.35 -3.54 8.89
CA ALA A 47 -14.97 -4.01 8.74
C ALA A 47 -14.01 -2.93 9.23
N GLU A 48 -13.61 -3.02 10.49
CA GLU A 48 -12.78 -2.00 11.15
C GLU A 48 -11.44 -1.78 10.44
N GLY A 49 -11.11 -0.50 10.19
CA GLY A 49 -9.87 -0.12 9.50
C GLY A 49 -9.83 -0.45 8.01
N ILE A 50 -10.94 -0.93 7.42
CA ILE A 50 -11.03 -1.31 6.02
C ILE A 50 -11.82 -0.27 5.22
N ASP A 51 -11.22 0.19 4.12
CA ASP A 51 -11.81 1.20 3.23
C ASP A 51 -12.17 0.66 1.84
N ARG A 52 -11.89 -0.61 1.56
CA ARG A 52 -12.18 -1.29 0.30
C ARG A 52 -12.56 -2.75 0.52
N ILE A 53 -13.55 -3.22 -0.25
CA ILE A 53 -14.01 -4.62 -0.19
C ILE A 53 -12.85 -5.61 -0.36
N SER A 54 -11.89 -5.33 -1.25
CA SER A 54 -10.77 -6.23 -1.54
C SER A 54 -9.75 -6.38 -0.40
N GLN A 55 -9.80 -5.55 0.63
CA GLN A 55 -8.94 -5.69 1.82
C GLN A 55 -9.57 -6.60 2.88
N VAL A 56 -10.84 -7.01 2.71
CA VAL A 56 -11.51 -7.91 3.64
C VAL A 56 -10.95 -9.32 3.48
N THR A 57 -10.16 -9.73 4.45
CA THR A 57 -9.58 -11.08 4.57
C THR A 57 -10.39 -11.93 5.55
N PRO A 58 -10.19 -13.27 5.60
CA PRO A 58 -10.84 -14.12 6.59
C PRO A 58 -10.60 -13.67 8.04
N GLY A 59 -9.42 -13.11 8.33
CA GLY A 59 -9.10 -12.57 9.66
C GLY A 59 -9.93 -11.34 10.04
N VAL A 60 -10.22 -10.47 9.08
CA VAL A 60 -11.12 -9.30 9.28
C VAL A 60 -12.54 -9.79 9.58
N VAL A 61 -13.05 -10.75 8.81
CA VAL A 61 -14.40 -11.29 9.02
C VAL A 61 -14.50 -11.99 10.39
N ALA A 62 -13.49 -12.78 10.77
CA ALA A 62 -13.47 -13.49 12.05
C ALA A 62 -13.41 -12.56 13.28
N ALA A 63 -12.84 -11.36 13.13
CA ALA A 63 -12.76 -10.36 14.19
C ALA A 63 -14.00 -9.44 14.26
N ALA A 64 -14.88 -9.49 13.26
CA ALA A 64 -16.00 -8.56 13.14
C ALA A 64 -17.17 -8.92 14.08
N ASP A 65 -17.81 -7.90 14.65
CA ASP A 65 -18.97 -8.05 15.53
C ASP A 65 -20.29 -8.00 14.75
N PHE A 66 -20.88 -9.16 14.51
CA PHE A 66 -22.15 -9.33 13.80
C PHE A 66 -23.40 -9.19 14.68
N THR A 67 -23.25 -8.88 15.98
CA THR A 67 -24.38 -8.81 16.92
C THR A 67 -25.14 -7.48 16.86
N SER A 68 -24.56 -6.47 16.21
CA SER A 68 -25.15 -5.15 16.10
C SER A 68 -26.44 -5.15 15.29
N ARG A 69 -27.48 -4.53 15.86
CA ARG A 69 -28.78 -4.38 15.16
C ARG A 69 -28.70 -3.37 14.01
N VAL A 70 -27.91 -2.32 14.22
CA VAL A 70 -27.77 -1.19 13.31
C VAL A 70 -26.30 -0.80 13.28
N GLN A 71 -25.79 -0.53 12.08
CA GLN A 71 -24.46 0.04 11.89
C GLN A 71 -24.57 1.36 11.14
N THR A 72 -23.77 2.35 11.53
CA THR A 72 -23.63 3.60 10.79
C THR A 72 -22.44 3.50 9.85
N LEU A 73 -22.67 3.69 8.56
CA LEU A 73 -21.65 3.63 7.53
C LEU A 73 -21.49 4.98 6.85
N GLY A 74 -20.28 5.50 6.87
CA GLY A 74 -19.84 6.61 6.05
C GLY A 74 -19.43 6.16 4.65
N VAL A 75 -19.37 7.11 3.72
CA VAL A 75 -18.76 6.89 2.40
C VAL A 75 -17.33 6.41 2.56
N GLY A 76 -16.98 5.33 1.85
CA GLY A 76 -15.65 4.71 1.88
C GLY A 76 -15.41 3.74 3.04
N GLN A 77 -16.41 3.48 3.90
CA GLN A 77 -16.35 2.38 4.86
C GLN A 77 -16.92 1.11 4.26
N VAL A 78 -16.49 -0.05 4.77
CA VAL A 78 -17.00 -1.36 4.34
C VAL A 78 -17.81 -1.99 5.47
N ALA A 79 -19.00 -2.49 5.15
CA ALA A 79 -19.75 -3.38 6.01
C ALA A 79 -19.77 -4.81 5.48
N LEU A 80 -19.84 -5.74 6.42
CA LEU A 80 -20.00 -7.17 6.20
C LEU A 80 -21.44 -7.55 6.55
N LEU A 81 -22.02 -8.41 5.73
CA LEU A 81 -23.33 -9.00 5.96
C LEU A 81 -23.17 -10.52 5.96
N ARG A 82 -23.90 -11.19 6.84
CA ARG A 82 -24.08 -12.63 6.84
C ARG A 82 -25.55 -12.93 6.63
N ASN A 83 -25.88 -13.75 5.63
CA ASN A 83 -27.27 -14.17 5.40
C ASN A 83 -27.60 -15.42 6.22
N SER A 84 -28.89 -15.75 6.32
CA SER A 84 -29.38 -16.92 7.07
C SER A 84 -28.91 -18.28 6.52
N ALA A 85 -28.42 -18.31 5.27
CA ALA A 85 -27.81 -19.47 4.64
C ALA A 85 -26.31 -19.59 4.93
N GLY A 86 -25.71 -18.66 5.69
CA GLY A 86 -24.30 -18.67 6.08
C GLY A 86 -23.34 -18.08 5.05
N PHE A 87 -23.83 -17.44 4.00
CA PHE A 87 -23.01 -16.74 3.02
C PHE A 87 -22.68 -15.31 3.47
N TYR A 88 -21.58 -14.78 2.94
CA TYR A 88 -21.09 -13.44 3.25
C TYR A 88 -21.16 -12.50 2.05
N ALA A 89 -21.52 -11.26 2.33
CA ALA A 89 -21.40 -10.15 1.41
C ALA A 89 -20.64 -8.98 2.05
N ALA A 90 -19.98 -8.19 1.22
CA ALA A 90 -19.37 -6.93 1.61
C ALA A 90 -20.03 -5.79 0.82
N VAL A 91 -20.34 -4.68 1.49
CA VAL A 91 -20.95 -3.49 0.87
C VAL A 91 -20.13 -2.25 1.21
N GLU A 92 -19.97 -1.36 0.24
CA GLU A 92 -19.18 -0.14 0.33
C GLU A 92 -20.02 1.03 -0.23
N PRO A 93 -20.53 1.94 0.62
CA PRO A 93 -21.17 3.16 0.15
C PRO A 93 -20.13 4.05 -0.54
N LEU A 94 -20.36 4.35 -1.83
CA LEU A 94 -19.52 5.23 -2.64
C LEU A 94 -20.01 6.68 -2.59
N GLU A 95 -21.33 6.85 -2.44
CA GLU A 95 -21.98 8.14 -2.36
C GLU A 95 -23.29 8.00 -1.59
N VAL A 96 -23.53 8.92 -0.66
CA VAL A 96 -24.79 9.00 0.08
C VAL A 96 -25.34 10.42 -0.07
N GLY A 97 -26.29 10.57 -0.98
CA GLY A 97 -27.01 11.81 -1.21
C GLY A 97 -28.00 12.07 -0.08
N TYR A 98 -27.94 13.27 0.50
CA TYR A 98 -28.91 13.74 1.47
C TYR A 98 -29.49 15.08 0.99
N SER A 99 -30.81 15.12 0.88
CA SER A 99 -31.61 16.28 0.47
C SER A 99 -32.87 16.36 1.32
N ALA A 100 -33.35 17.58 1.52
CA ALA A 100 -34.66 17.82 2.15
C ALA A 100 -35.82 17.26 1.29
N THR A 101 -35.58 17.01 0.00
CA THR A 101 -36.52 16.37 -0.90
C THR A 101 -36.21 14.86 -0.97
N PRO A 102 -37.04 13.98 -0.36
CA PRO A 102 -36.73 12.55 -0.20
C PRO A 102 -36.45 11.81 -1.51
N SER A 103 -37.09 12.21 -2.61
CA SER A 103 -36.86 11.62 -3.94
C SER A 103 -35.44 11.80 -4.47
N LEU A 104 -34.64 12.69 -3.88
CA LEU A 104 -33.24 12.96 -4.22
C LEU A 104 -32.24 12.24 -3.29
N ASN A 105 -32.71 11.49 -2.30
CA ASN A 105 -31.85 10.71 -1.40
C ASN A 105 -31.41 9.43 -2.10
N VAL A 106 -30.40 9.56 -2.95
CA VAL A 106 -29.83 8.47 -3.74
C VAL A 106 -28.55 7.96 -3.07
N MET A 107 -28.40 6.64 -3.00
CA MET A 107 -27.17 6.00 -2.57
C MET A 107 -26.55 5.19 -3.71
N HIS A 108 -25.26 5.37 -3.89
CA HIS A 108 -24.41 4.53 -4.73
C HIS A 108 -23.61 3.61 -3.82
N LEU A 109 -23.72 2.32 -4.06
CA LEU A 109 -22.92 1.34 -3.34
C LEU A 109 -22.27 0.37 -4.31
N ARG A 110 -21.12 -0.14 -3.88
CA ARG A 110 -20.47 -1.31 -4.43
C ARG A 110 -20.79 -2.48 -3.51
N PHE A 111 -20.90 -3.67 -4.08
CA PHE A 111 -21.07 -4.88 -3.29
C PHE A 111 -20.31 -6.06 -3.92
N ALA A 112 -19.96 -7.02 -3.08
CA ALA A 112 -19.42 -8.31 -3.46
C ALA A 112 -20.09 -9.41 -2.64
N ILE A 113 -20.29 -10.58 -3.25
CA ILE A 113 -20.94 -11.73 -2.62
C ILE A 113 -20.05 -12.94 -2.81
N GLN A 114 -19.71 -13.62 -1.71
CA GLN A 114 -18.98 -14.88 -1.75
C GLN A 114 -19.93 -16.03 -2.01
N THR A 115 -19.89 -16.57 -3.22
CA THR A 115 -20.77 -17.67 -3.63
C THR A 115 -20.18 -19.05 -3.33
N ASP A 116 -18.89 -19.12 -3.03
CA ASP A 116 -18.15 -20.34 -2.68
C ASP A 116 -18.15 -20.64 -1.16
N GLY A 117 -18.77 -19.78 -0.36
CA GLY A 117 -18.80 -19.88 1.10
C GLY A 117 -17.51 -19.41 1.79
N SER A 118 -16.54 -18.86 1.05
CA SER A 118 -15.35 -18.25 1.64
C SER A 118 -15.68 -16.91 2.31
N THR A 119 -14.69 -16.38 3.03
CA THR A 119 -14.72 -15.06 3.67
C THR A 119 -13.60 -14.14 3.15
N ASP A 120 -12.96 -14.51 2.03
CA ASP A 120 -11.82 -13.79 1.45
C ASP A 120 -12.21 -12.99 0.21
N PHE A 121 -12.43 -11.68 0.39
CA PHE A 121 -12.89 -10.80 -0.68
C PHE A 121 -11.76 -10.22 -1.54
N SER A 122 -10.51 -10.67 -1.37
CA SER A 122 -9.36 -10.15 -2.13
C SER A 122 -9.51 -10.30 -3.65
N SER A 123 -10.27 -11.28 -4.12
CA SER A 123 -10.59 -11.49 -5.54
C SER A 123 -11.47 -10.40 -6.16
N PHE A 124 -12.15 -9.59 -5.35
CA PHE A 124 -13.03 -8.50 -5.81
C PHE A 124 -12.30 -7.18 -6.04
N ALA A 125 -10.96 -7.17 -6.06
CA ALA A 125 -10.19 -5.98 -6.42
C ALA A 125 -10.58 -5.50 -7.83
N SER A 126 -11.24 -4.34 -7.93
CA SER A 126 -11.51 -3.73 -9.24
C SER A 126 -10.20 -3.27 -9.88
N ILE A 127 -10.20 -3.04 -11.20
CA ILE A 127 -9.06 -2.44 -11.93
C ILE A 127 -8.62 -1.12 -11.30
N SER A 128 -9.58 -0.32 -10.81
CA SER A 128 -9.33 0.91 -10.06
C SER A 128 -8.69 0.66 -8.69
N ASP A 129 -9.13 -0.37 -7.95
CA ASP A 129 -8.54 -0.72 -6.65
C ASP A 129 -7.13 -1.30 -6.83
N THR A 130 -6.89 -2.08 -7.90
CA THR A 130 -5.55 -2.54 -8.26
C THR A 130 -4.65 -1.38 -8.68
N ARG A 131 -5.16 -0.41 -9.44
CA ARG A 131 -4.36 0.77 -9.81
C ARG A 131 -4.02 1.61 -8.58
N GLN A 132 -4.99 1.91 -7.72
CA GLN A 132 -4.77 2.71 -6.51
C GLN A 132 -3.81 1.97 -5.55
N GLY A 133 -3.97 0.66 -5.38
CA GLY A 133 -3.05 -0.18 -4.62
C GLY A 133 -1.62 -0.19 -5.19
N ARG A 134 -1.48 -0.34 -6.51
CA ARG A 134 -0.16 -0.26 -7.19
C ARG A 134 0.46 1.12 -7.10
N THR A 135 -0.33 2.20 -7.20
CA THR A 135 0.15 3.57 -6.99
C THR A 135 0.68 3.74 -5.56
N ALA A 136 -0.07 3.28 -4.55
CA ALA A 136 0.35 3.38 -3.16
C ALA A 136 1.62 2.56 -2.88
N GLU A 137 1.69 1.31 -3.37
CA GLU A 137 2.88 0.44 -3.29
C GLU A 137 4.10 1.13 -3.93
N LEU A 138 3.93 1.69 -5.13
CA LEU A 138 4.99 2.39 -5.86
C LEU A 138 5.47 3.64 -5.11
N LEU A 139 4.56 4.47 -4.60
CA LEU A 139 4.93 5.69 -3.86
C LEU A 139 5.65 5.36 -2.55
N ALA A 140 5.21 4.32 -1.83
CA ALA A 140 5.90 3.86 -0.63
C ALA A 140 7.33 3.36 -0.96
N ALA A 141 7.48 2.60 -2.04
CA ALA A 141 8.78 2.10 -2.48
C ALA A 141 9.71 3.25 -2.93
N VAL A 142 9.18 4.28 -3.59
CA VAL A 142 9.94 5.49 -3.95
C VAL A 142 10.44 6.20 -2.70
N ALA A 143 9.57 6.47 -1.73
CA ALA A 143 9.95 7.16 -0.49
C ALA A 143 11.01 6.40 0.31
N ASP A 144 10.91 5.08 0.35
CA ASP A 144 11.90 4.22 1.00
C ASP A 144 13.25 4.22 0.26
N ALA A 145 13.24 4.17 -1.08
CA ALA A 145 14.44 4.24 -1.89
C ALA A 145 15.13 5.61 -1.78
N GLU A 146 14.37 6.70 -1.78
CA GLU A 146 14.91 8.06 -1.56
C GLU A 146 15.59 8.17 -0.19
N ARG A 147 14.93 7.68 0.87
CA ARG A 147 15.49 7.70 2.23
C ARG A 147 16.79 6.90 2.30
N ALA A 148 16.80 5.70 1.73
CA ALA A 148 17.98 4.86 1.70
C ALA A 148 19.11 5.49 0.87
N LEU A 149 18.79 6.10 -0.27
CA LEU A 149 19.77 6.73 -1.17
C LEU A 149 20.44 7.94 -0.52
N ARG A 150 19.68 8.76 0.22
CA ARG A 150 20.21 9.90 0.97
C ARG A 150 21.05 9.49 2.18
N ALA A 151 20.82 8.30 2.73
CA ALA A 151 21.57 7.78 3.87
C ALA A 151 22.91 7.14 3.46
N VAL A 152 23.17 6.95 2.15
CA VAL A 152 24.47 6.48 1.67
C VAL A 152 25.45 7.66 1.59
N PRO A 153 26.57 7.60 2.33
CA PRO A 153 27.61 8.62 2.23
C PRO A 153 28.12 8.72 0.79
N THR A 154 28.31 9.94 0.30
CA THR A 154 29.01 10.16 -0.96
C THR A 154 30.45 10.54 -0.68
N GLY A 155 31.35 10.32 -1.64
CA GLY A 155 32.79 10.52 -1.46
C GLY A 155 33.27 11.95 -1.20
N ASN A 156 32.36 12.88 -0.91
CA ASN A 156 32.64 14.24 -0.48
C ASN A 156 32.20 14.51 0.97
N ASP A 157 31.66 13.53 1.70
CA ASP A 157 31.36 13.64 3.14
C ASP A 157 32.66 13.54 3.97
N ASP A 158 33.64 14.40 3.66
CA ASP A 158 34.78 14.67 4.53
C ASP A 158 34.26 15.49 5.71
N GLY A 159 33.88 14.76 6.77
CA GLY A 159 33.52 15.35 8.04
C GLY A 159 34.63 16.28 8.53
N ASP A 160 34.28 17.55 8.64
CA ASP A 160 34.98 18.56 9.41
C ASP A 160 35.10 18.04 10.86
N THR A 161 36.23 17.41 11.15
CA THR A 161 36.62 17.01 12.51
C THR A 161 37.66 18.01 12.98
N ASP A 162 37.16 19.16 13.44
CA ASP A 162 37.93 20.04 14.31
C ASP A 162 38.19 19.32 15.63
N GLY A 163 39.46 19.06 15.93
CA GLY A 163 39.90 18.30 17.09
C GLY A 163 41.27 17.66 16.87
N GLY A 164 42.31 18.50 16.83
CA GLY A 164 43.66 18.13 16.38
C GLY A 164 44.35 16.99 17.13
N VAL A 165 45.05 16.16 16.35
CA VAL A 165 46.33 15.52 16.71
C VAL A 165 47.16 15.41 15.42
N ALA A 166 48.35 16.03 15.43
CA ALA A 166 49.34 15.89 14.37
C ALA A 166 49.82 14.43 14.28
N GLY A 167 49.50 13.75 13.17
CA GLY A 167 49.88 12.37 12.89
C GLY A 167 50.34 12.20 11.45
N ILE A 168 51.59 11.78 11.30
CA ILE A 168 52.36 11.60 10.07
C ILE A 168 51.63 10.76 9.02
N GLY A 169 51.49 11.32 7.81
CA GLY A 169 51.57 10.60 6.53
C GLY A 169 50.91 9.23 6.44
N HIS A 170 49.58 9.17 6.52
CA HIS A 170 48.81 8.07 5.95
C HIS A 170 48.02 8.61 4.76
N ASN A 171 48.60 8.51 3.56
CA ASN A 171 47.86 8.64 2.31
C ASN A 171 46.98 7.39 2.17
N GLN A 172 45.91 7.34 2.95
CA GLN A 172 44.86 6.35 2.81
C GLN A 172 44.16 6.69 1.50
N PRO A 173 44.26 5.84 0.45
CA PRO A 173 43.65 6.16 -0.83
C PRO A 173 42.16 6.44 -0.59
N PRO A 174 41.57 7.43 -1.31
CA PRO A 174 40.16 7.73 -1.15
C PRO A 174 39.38 6.43 -1.26
N LEU A 175 38.52 6.16 -0.28
CA LEU A 175 37.58 5.06 -0.41
C LEU A 175 36.74 5.39 -1.65
N GLU A 176 37.02 4.74 -2.77
CA GLU A 176 36.16 4.86 -3.96
C GLU A 176 34.76 4.39 -3.57
N PHE A 177 33.87 5.33 -3.34
CA PHE A 177 32.48 5.05 -3.01
C PHE A 177 31.74 4.54 -4.25
N ALA A 178 30.82 3.62 -4.03
CA ALA A 178 30.03 2.98 -5.09
C ALA A 178 29.22 3.97 -5.95
N ILE A 179 28.88 5.12 -5.38
CA ILE A 179 27.94 6.10 -5.94
C ILE A 179 28.59 7.48 -5.82
N SER A 180 28.73 8.16 -6.95
CA SER A 180 29.15 9.57 -6.96
C SER A 180 27.98 10.49 -6.59
N GLU A 181 28.26 11.74 -6.22
CA GLU A 181 27.22 12.75 -6.00
C GLU A 181 26.32 12.92 -7.24
N ALA A 182 26.93 12.88 -8.43
CA ALA A 182 26.22 12.96 -9.70
C ALA A 182 25.27 11.77 -9.90
N ASP A 183 25.70 10.56 -9.54
CA ASP A 183 24.85 9.36 -9.62
C ASP A 183 23.67 9.44 -8.65
N ARG A 184 23.91 9.96 -7.44
CA ARG A 184 22.85 10.20 -6.43
C ARG A 184 21.83 11.23 -6.95
N ALA A 185 22.30 12.35 -7.50
CA ALA A 185 21.44 13.40 -8.04
C ALA A 185 20.62 12.92 -9.25
N GLU A 186 21.22 12.15 -10.16
CA GLU A 186 20.54 11.54 -11.31
C GLU A 186 19.43 10.59 -10.84
N ALA A 187 19.72 9.74 -9.85
CA ALA A 187 18.75 8.80 -9.32
C ALA A 187 17.60 9.49 -8.56
N LEU A 188 17.88 10.53 -7.76
CA LEU A 188 16.83 11.32 -7.11
C LEU A 188 15.91 12.01 -8.13
N THR A 189 16.47 12.48 -9.25
CA THR A 189 15.68 13.05 -10.35
C THR A 189 14.80 11.98 -11.01
N ALA A 190 15.33 10.78 -11.23
CA ALA A 190 14.55 9.65 -11.75
C ALA A 190 13.41 9.24 -10.79
N LEU A 191 13.67 9.23 -9.47
CA LEU A 191 12.66 8.96 -8.44
C LEU A 191 11.53 10.00 -8.45
N ALA A 192 11.86 11.28 -8.59
CA ALA A 192 10.87 12.35 -8.73
C ALA A 192 9.99 12.18 -9.98
N VAL A 193 10.56 11.73 -11.11
CA VAL A 193 9.79 11.39 -12.32
C VAL A 193 8.81 10.25 -12.05
N VAL A 194 9.25 9.19 -11.36
CA VAL A 194 8.36 8.07 -10.99
C VAL A 194 7.22 8.55 -10.09
N GLN A 195 7.53 9.37 -9.08
CA GLN A 195 6.51 9.92 -8.18
C GLN A 195 5.48 10.77 -8.93
N GLN A 196 5.93 11.65 -9.82
CA GLN A 196 5.05 12.51 -10.62
C GLN A 196 4.15 11.71 -11.55
N GLU A 197 4.71 10.72 -12.24
CA GLU A 197 3.96 9.90 -13.21
C GLU A 197 3.02 8.91 -12.49
N ALA A 198 3.33 8.46 -11.27
CA ALA A 198 2.49 7.55 -10.48
C ALA A 198 1.13 8.17 -10.09
N VAL A 199 1.09 9.49 -9.86
CA VAL A 199 -0.13 10.24 -9.51
C VAL A 199 -0.79 10.90 -10.73
N SER A 200 -0.18 10.81 -11.91
CA SER A 200 -0.72 11.36 -13.15
C SER A 200 -2.00 10.62 -13.58
N THR A 201 -2.98 11.37 -14.08
CA THR A 201 -4.19 10.80 -14.70
C THR A 201 -3.84 10.02 -15.98
N THR A 202 -2.78 10.42 -16.68
CA THR A 202 -2.24 9.77 -17.88
C THR A 202 -0.73 9.50 -17.74
N PRO A 203 -0.31 8.43 -17.05
CA PRO A 203 1.09 8.09 -16.86
C PRO A 203 1.79 7.76 -18.18
N SER A 204 2.99 8.29 -18.37
CA SER A 204 3.83 7.98 -19.52
C SER A 204 4.70 6.76 -19.26
N THR A 205 4.36 5.62 -19.88
CA THR A 205 5.17 4.40 -19.79
C THR A 205 6.60 4.58 -20.31
N SER A 206 6.81 5.50 -21.27
CA SER A 206 8.14 5.84 -21.78
C SER A 206 9.00 6.52 -20.71
N LYS A 207 8.45 7.54 -20.03
CA LYS A 207 9.16 8.23 -18.94
C LYS A 207 9.44 7.30 -17.76
N LEU A 208 8.46 6.46 -17.39
CA LEU A 208 8.61 5.48 -16.31
C LEU A 208 9.70 4.45 -16.63
N ARG A 209 9.78 3.94 -17.87
CA ARG A 209 10.88 3.05 -18.29
C ARG A 209 12.23 3.74 -18.28
N SER A 210 12.31 4.97 -18.78
CA SER A 210 13.54 5.76 -18.77
C SER A 210 14.05 5.98 -17.32
N ALA A 211 13.16 6.40 -16.42
CA ALA A 211 13.49 6.56 -15.00
C ALA A 211 13.90 5.24 -14.35
N GLY A 212 13.18 4.14 -14.63
CA GLY A 212 13.53 2.80 -14.17
C GLY A 212 14.90 2.33 -14.65
N GLN A 213 15.29 2.64 -15.88
CA GLN A 213 16.61 2.32 -16.41
C GLN A 213 17.73 3.08 -15.69
N THR A 214 17.52 4.37 -15.37
CA THR A 214 18.47 5.14 -14.56
C THR A 214 18.62 4.54 -13.16
N ILE A 215 17.52 4.19 -12.51
CA ILE A 215 17.54 3.56 -11.18
C ILE A 215 18.23 2.18 -11.22
N ALA A 216 17.95 1.36 -12.25
CA ALA A 216 18.59 0.06 -12.42
C ALA A 216 20.10 0.17 -12.71
N ARG A 217 20.53 1.21 -13.43
CA ARG A 217 21.96 1.50 -13.66
C ARG A 217 22.67 1.79 -12.34
N LEU A 218 22.06 2.57 -11.46
CA LEU A 218 22.58 2.81 -10.11
C LEU A 218 22.67 1.49 -9.33
N ALA A 219 21.62 0.66 -9.35
CA ALA A 219 21.61 -0.65 -8.71
C ALA A 219 22.80 -1.51 -9.17
N GLY A 220 23.06 -1.54 -10.48
CA GLY A 220 24.20 -2.25 -11.07
C GLY A 220 25.57 -1.73 -10.60
N LYS A 221 25.72 -0.41 -10.42
CA LYS A 221 26.96 0.18 -9.85
C LYS A 221 27.16 -0.24 -8.39
N VAL A 222 26.10 -0.17 -7.58
CA VAL A 222 26.11 -0.59 -6.18
C VAL A 222 26.46 -2.08 -6.07
N ALA A 223 25.77 -2.94 -6.82
CA ALA A 223 26.04 -4.38 -6.85
C ALA A 223 27.47 -4.72 -7.30
N LYS A 224 27.97 -4.04 -8.34
CA LYS A 224 29.36 -4.24 -8.82
C LYS A 224 30.38 -3.83 -7.77
N TRP A 225 30.15 -2.73 -7.05
CA TRP A 225 31.02 -2.31 -5.96
C TRP A 225 30.99 -3.29 -4.79
N ILE A 226 29.79 -3.75 -4.38
CA ILE A 226 29.63 -4.77 -3.35
C ILE A 226 30.37 -6.05 -3.75
N GLY A 227 30.18 -6.52 -4.98
CA GLY A 227 30.88 -7.70 -5.52
C GLY A 227 32.40 -7.53 -5.53
N GLY A 228 32.90 -6.36 -5.95
CA GLY A 228 34.33 -6.05 -5.92
C GLY A 228 34.90 -5.87 -4.50
N LYS A 229 34.07 -5.51 -3.52
CA LYS A 229 34.43 -5.47 -2.11
C LYS A 229 34.26 -6.82 -1.41
N ALA A 230 33.40 -7.72 -1.91
CA ALA A 230 33.16 -9.05 -1.33
C ALA A 230 34.43 -9.93 -1.36
N ASP A 231 35.28 -9.78 -2.39
CA ASP A 231 36.62 -10.39 -2.42
C ASP A 231 37.55 -9.90 -1.29
N ALA A 232 37.24 -8.77 -0.65
CA ALA A 232 37.92 -8.23 0.53
C ALA A 232 37.07 -8.31 1.83
N ALA A 233 35.76 -8.55 1.74
CA ALA A 233 34.80 -8.42 2.83
C ALA A 233 34.33 -9.75 3.42
N ALA A 234 34.70 -10.90 2.86
CA ALA A 234 34.40 -12.20 3.47
C ALA A 234 34.89 -12.29 4.94
N ASP A 235 36.05 -11.67 5.25
CA ASP A 235 36.64 -11.63 6.60
C ASP A 235 35.91 -10.66 7.57
N GLU A 236 35.27 -9.61 7.07
CA GLU A 236 34.50 -8.63 7.88
C GLU A 236 33.01 -9.01 7.98
N PHE A 237 32.45 -9.64 6.95
CA PHE A 237 31.10 -10.19 6.93
C PHE A 237 30.97 -11.29 7.99
N ALA A 238 31.97 -12.18 8.12
CA ALA A 238 32.01 -13.20 9.18
C ALA A 238 32.00 -12.59 10.60
N LYS A 239 32.71 -11.48 10.83
CA LYS A 239 32.72 -10.77 12.13
C LYS A 239 31.39 -10.07 12.43
N THR A 240 30.72 -9.57 11.39
CA THR A 240 29.49 -8.77 11.53
C THR A 240 28.25 -9.66 11.68
N VAL A 241 28.19 -10.78 10.93
CA VAL A 241 27.13 -11.80 11.05
C VAL A 241 27.19 -12.52 12.41
N GLY A 242 28.39 -12.75 12.96
CA GLY A 242 28.55 -13.32 14.31
C GLY A 242 28.01 -12.45 15.45
N LYS A 243 27.92 -11.12 15.25
CA LYS A 243 27.33 -10.19 16.22
C LYS A 243 25.83 -9.95 15.96
N ALA A 244 25.36 -10.15 14.72
CA ALA A 244 24.01 -9.84 14.21
C ALA A 244 22.83 -10.49 14.94
N ALA A 245 23.05 -11.63 15.61
CA ALA A 245 21.97 -12.51 16.05
C ALA A 245 21.29 -12.15 17.40
N ALA A 246 21.68 -11.06 18.10
CA ALA A 246 21.22 -10.84 19.48
C ALA A 246 20.74 -9.43 19.90
N ALA A 247 20.77 -8.38 19.07
CA ALA A 247 20.28 -7.05 19.47
C ALA A 247 19.88 -6.18 18.26
N ALA A 248 19.01 -5.18 18.45
CA ALA A 248 18.67 -4.20 17.42
C ALA A 248 19.92 -3.58 16.78
N PHE A 249 20.16 -3.85 15.48
CA PHE A 249 21.46 -3.63 14.86
C PHE A 249 21.69 -2.19 14.40
N VAL A 250 22.51 -1.46 15.17
CA VAL A 250 23.40 -0.41 14.65
C VAL A 250 24.56 -1.14 13.96
N GLY A 251 24.61 -1.12 12.62
CA GLY A 251 25.73 -1.73 11.88
C GLY A 251 25.40 -2.48 10.61
N VAL A 252 24.14 -2.49 10.13
CA VAL A 252 23.87 -2.89 8.74
C VAL A 252 24.47 -1.81 7.83
N PRO A 253 25.41 -2.15 6.93
CA PRO A 253 25.93 -1.17 5.98
C PRO A 253 24.79 -0.53 5.19
N THR A 254 24.73 0.79 5.13
CA THR A 254 23.65 1.56 4.49
C THR A 254 23.45 1.17 3.01
N TRP A 255 24.49 0.66 2.35
CA TRP A 255 24.41 0.14 0.99
C TRP A 255 23.56 -1.13 0.84
N LEU A 256 23.52 -2.04 1.84
CA LEU A 256 22.65 -3.24 1.80
C LEU A 256 21.19 -2.83 1.85
N ILE A 257 20.90 -1.84 2.71
CA ILE A 257 19.56 -1.27 2.85
C ILE A 257 19.15 -0.63 1.52
N LEU A 258 20.05 0.14 0.89
CA LEU A 258 19.80 0.75 -0.40
C LEU A 258 19.50 -0.28 -1.50
N GLU A 259 20.30 -1.34 -1.61
CA GLU A 259 20.07 -2.41 -2.60
C GLU A 259 18.68 -3.03 -2.46
N GLY A 260 18.32 -3.42 -1.23
CA GLY A 260 17.00 -3.99 -0.95
C GLY A 260 15.85 -3.05 -1.31
N LYS A 261 15.98 -1.76 -1.00
CA LYS A 261 14.95 -0.75 -1.34
C LYS A 261 14.86 -0.46 -2.84
N ILE A 262 15.99 -0.41 -3.55
CA ILE A 262 15.99 -0.24 -5.01
C ILE A 262 15.33 -1.45 -5.70
N MET A 263 15.60 -2.68 -5.27
CA MET A 263 14.97 -3.88 -5.84
C MET A 263 13.46 -3.94 -5.59
N ALA A 264 13.02 -3.55 -4.39
CA ALA A 264 11.59 -3.43 -4.07
C ALA A 264 10.91 -2.38 -4.97
N LEU A 265 11.57 -1.23 -5.18
CA LEU A 265 11.09 -0.19 -6.08
C LEU A 265 10.98 -0.67 -7.54
N LEU A 266 12.01 -1.33 -8.08
CA LEU A 266 11.98 -1.85 -9.46
C LEU A 266 10.86 -2.87 -9.64
N THR A 267 10.60 -3.70 -8.62
CA THR A 267 9.49 -4.64 -8.61
C THR A 267 8.13 -3.94 -8.62
N ALA A 268 7.94 -2.93 -7.75
CA ALA A 268 6.71 -2.14 -7.71
C ALA A 268 6.48 -1.37 -9.02
N LEU A 269 7.54 -0.82 -9.61
CA LEU A 269 7.51 -0.11 -10.89
C LEU A 269 7.11 -1.04 -12.04
N ALA A 270 7.65 -2.26 -12.10
CA ALA A 270 7.27 -3.25 -13.09
C ALA A 270 5.78 -3.61 -12.99
N LYS A 271 5.28 -3.89 -11.78
CA LYS A 271 3.85 -4.14 -11.53
C LYS A 271 2.98 -2.96 -11.94
N PHE A 272 3.45 -1.74 -11.76
CA PHE A 272 2.73 -0.51 -12.10
C PHE A 272 2.62 -0.31 -13.62
N ILE A 273 3.69 -0.59 -14.36
CA ILE A 273 3.73 -0.42 -15.83
C ILE A 273 2.89 -1.49 -16.55
N GLY A 274 2.79 -2.70 -15.99
CA GLY A 274 2.10 -3.84 -16.59
C GLY A 274 3.07 -4.89 -17.09
#